data_AF-A0A9P5NKM6-F1
#
_entry.id   AF-A0A9P5NKM6-F1
#
_cell.length_a   1.000
_cell.length_b   1.000
_cell.length_c   1.000
_cell.angle_alpha   90.00
_cell.angle_beta   90.00
_cell.angle_gamma   90.00
#
_symmetry.space_group_name_H-M   'P 1'
#
loop_
_entity.id
_entity.type
_entity.pdbx_description
1 polymer ?
#
loop_
_entity_poly.entity_id
_entity_poly.type
_entity_poly.pdbx_seq_one_letter_code
_entity_poly.pdbx_strand_id
1 'polypeptide(L)'
;MLSLSAVSSNHLVPRSFSFSPFLFLIRKASSNVMHMNHPFGSWTESGQGGSSVSPTFGALPYPSDPTCSYSSFYFSSFHPDVMNCVVVGPQGQQLYQVVTDKDVPGYTVIKKADGSNISLIEWKSRPLIEIRGLLSKQPVGTWLGLSGDKRAMTVRDIEYNWAPRGKSINMYVGVPKNPILLVKITRKNGAIQLDMSSDAIQLGLLDSVVTAAFLLQCGRNID
;
A
#
# COMPACT_ATOMS: atom_id res chain seq x y z
N MET A 1 -31.17 55.79 21.31
CA MET A 1 -30.48 55.05 22.38
C MET A 1 -29.79 53.86 21.75
N LEU A 2 -28.47 53.91 21.67
CA LEU A 2 -27.60 52.85 21.15
C LEU A 2 -27.51 51.72 22.18
N SER A 3 -27.58 50.45 21.75
CA SER A 3 -27.12 49.32 22.56
C SER A 3 -26.37 48.32 21.70
N LEU A 4 -25.06 48.27 21.97
CA LEU A 4 -24.04 47.33 21.47
C LEU A 4 -23.96 46.13 22.42
N SER A 5 -23.85 44.92 21.87
CA SER A 5 -23.24 43.73 22.50
C SER A 5 -23.43 42.52 21.57
N ALA A 6 -22.51 41.58 21.37
CA ALA A 6 -21.07 41.45 21.58
C ALA A 6 -20.66 40.21 20.75
N VAL A 7 -19.57 40.28 20.00
CA VAL A 7 -19.02 39.14 19.25
C VAL A 7 -18.08 38.38 20.17
N SER A 8 -18.38 37.09 20.42
CA SER A 8 -17.52 36.19 21.19
C SER A 8 -16.59 35.42 20.25
N SER A 9 -15.32 35.84 20.21
CA SER A 9 -14.24 35.14 19.52
C SER A 9 -13.71 33.99 20.37
N ASN A 10 -13.92 32.74 19.92
CA ASN A 10 -13.27 31.57 20.52
C ASN A 10 -11.91 31.34 19.86
N HIS A 11 -10.87 31.71 20.61
CA HIS A 11 -9.48 31.32 20.39
C HIS A 11 -9.31 29.86 20.82
N LEU A 12 -8.91 28.97 19.90
CA LEU A 12 -8.41 27.65 20.25
C LEU A 12 -7.02 27.41 19.67
N VAL A 13 -6.18 26.92 20.57
CA VAL A 13 -4.73 26.76 20.58
C VAL A 13 -4.23 25.79 19.50
N PRO A 14 -3.08 26.04 18.84
CA PRO A 14 -2.44 25.04 18.00
C PRO A 14 -1.81 23.94 18.86
N ARG A 15 -2.26 22.69 18.68
CA ARG A 15 -1.62 21.50 19.26
C ARG A 15 -0.32 21.23 18.51
N SER A 16 0.81 21.42 19.20
CA SER A 16 2.13 20.94 18.79
C SER A 16 2.15 19.41 18.80
N PHE A 17 2.30 18.79 17.62
CA PHE A 17 2.56 17.35 17.52
C PHE A 17 4.07 17.10 17.59
N SER A 18 4.44 16.29 18.58
CA SER A 18 5.78 15.76 18.79
C SER A 18 6.20 14.90 17.59
N PHE A 19 7.28 15.30 16.93
CA PHE A 19 7.99 14.51 15.93
C PHE A 19 8.53 13.23 16.58
N SER A 20 8.20 12.06 16.00
CA SER A 20 8.88 10.80 16.31
C SER A 20 10.01 10.59 15.30
N PRO A 21 11.28 10.47 15.71
CA PRO A 21 12.38 10.25 14.80
C PRO A 21 12.58 8.73 14.63
N PHE A 22 11.88 8.14 13.67
CA PHE A 22 12.27 6.84 13.11
C PHE A 22 12.58 7.00 11.63
N LEU A 23 13.71 7.68 11.37
CA LEU A 23 14.35 7.68 10.06
C LEU A 23 15.40 6.56 10.09
N PHE A 24 15.07 5.40 9.53
CA PHE A 24 16.04 4.30 9.44
C PHE A 24 17.05 4.61 8.32
N LEU A 25 18.31 4.56 8.74
CA LEU A 25 19.53 4.84 8.02
C LEU A 25 19.74 3.85 6.85
N ILE A 26 19.68 4.30 5.60
CA ILE A 26 20.16 3.52 4.45
C ILE A 26 21.68 3.68 4.38
N ARG A 27 22.42 2.66 4.84
CA ARG A 27 23.87 2.54 4.63
C ARG A 27 24.16 2.41 3.14
N LYS A 28 24.98 3.33 2.63
CA LYS A 28 25.62 3.28 1.32
C LYS A 28 26.79 2.30 1.40
N ALA A 29 26.67 1.12 0.77
CA ALA A 29 27.80 0.22 0.58
C ALA A 29 28.62 0.71 -0.63
N SER A 30 29.86 1.12 -0.35
CA SER A 30 30.89 1.43 -1.34
C SER A 30 31.61 0.13 -1.69
N SER A 31 31.60 -0.27 -2.97
CA SER A 31 32.34 -1.42 -3.47
C SER A 31 33.80 -1.01 -3.75
N ASN A 32 34.69 -1.29 -2.80
CA ASN A 32 36.12 -1.37 -3.06
C ASN A 32 36.45 -2.81 -3.48
N VAL A 33 37.03 -2.97 -4.67
CA VAL A 33 37.59 -4.23 -5.15
C VAL A 33 38.91 -4.46 -4.43
N MET A 34 38.91 -5.35 -3.43
CA MET A 34 40.12 -5.90 -2.83
C MET A 34 40.36 -7.27 -3.44
N HIS A 35 41.50 -7.43 -4.12
CA HIS A 35 42.02 -8.74 -4.53
C HIS A 35 42.25 -9.59 -3.26
N MET A 36 41.49 -10.68 -3.10
CA MET A 36 41.73 -11.68 -2.05
C MET A 36 42.53 -12.84 -2.65
N ASN A 37 43.81 -12.90 -2.30
CA ASN A 37 44.61 -14.12 -2.35
C ASN A 37 44.01 -15.12 -1.34
N HIS A 38 43.54 -16.27 -1.82
CA HIS A 38 43.10 -17.38 -0.97
C HIS A 38 44.31 -18.25 -0.57
N PRO A 39 44.61 -18.43 0.73
CA PRO A 39 45.80 -19.17 1.18
C PRO A 39 45.56 -20.69 1.38
N PHE A 40 44.44 -21.24 0.90
CA PHE A 40 44.07 -22.66 1.12
C PHE A 40 44.10 -23.52 -0.15
N GLY A 41 44.86 -23.11 -1.18
CA GLY A 41 45.00 -23.82 -2.44
C GLY A 41 46.08 -24.91 -2.46
N SER A 42 46.36 -25.58 -1.34
CA SER A 42 47.36 -26.64 -1.28
C SER A 42 46.91 -27.67 -0.25
N TRP A 43 47.14 -28.96 -0.53
CA TRP A 43 46.71 -30.16 0.20
C TRP A 43 45.42 -30.84 -0.28
N THR A 44 45.45 -31.38 -1.50
CA THR A 44 44.87 -32.72 -1.76
C THR A 44 45.69 -33.43 -2.83
N GLU A 45 46.79 -34.04 -2.40
CA GLU A 45 47.44 -35.13 -3.12
C GLU A 45 47.70 -36.28 -2.14
N SER A 46 47.39 -37.51 -2.59
CA SER A 46 47.59 -38.82 -1.96
C SER A 46 46.59 -39.31 -0.90
N GLY A 47 46.17 -40.57 -1.03
CA GLY A 47 45.74 -41.39 0.12
C GLY A 47 44.45 -42.20 -0.05
N GLN A 48 44.60 -43.51 -0.21
CA GLN A 48 43.56 -44.53 -0.13
C GLN A 48 42.94 -44.65 1.28
N GLY A 49 41.67 -45.03 1.34
CA GLY A 49 41.08 -45.93 2.36
C GLY A 49 40.93 -45.42 3.80
N GLY A 50 39.68 -45.35 4.28
CA GLY A 50 39.40 -45.30 5.72
C GLY A 50 38.12 -44.55 6.09
N SER A 51 37.12 -45.29 6.56
CA SER A 51 35.91 -44.76 7.19
C SER A 51 36.25 -43.79 8.33
N SER A 52 35.71 -42.57 8.31
CA SER A 52 35.47 -41.81 9.54
C SER A 52 34.36 -40.78 9.33
N VAL A 53 33.49 -40.73 10.33
CA VAL A 53 32.29 -39.92 10.45
C VAL A 53 32.71 -38.46 10.66
N SER A 54 32.21 -37.54 9.82
CA SER A 54 32.36 -36.09 10.08
C SER A 54 31.17 -35.57 10.89
N PRO A 55 31.39 -34.72 11.91
CA PRO A 55 30.36 -34.35 12.87
C PRO A 55 29.40 -33.32 12.28
N THR A 56 28.11 -33.63 12.37
CA THR A 56 27.01 -32.66 12.21
C THR A 56 26.96 -31.79 13.46
N PHE A 57 27.65 -30.65 13.47
CA PHE A 57 27.54 -29.64 14.53
C PHE A 57 27.60 -28.23 13.94
N GLY A 58 26.51 -27.48 14.10
CA GLY A 58 26.56 -26.01 14.09
C GLY A 58 26.27 -25.25 12.81
N ALA A 59 25.44 -25.75 11.89
CA ALA A 59 24.84 -24.87 10.89
C ALA A 59 23.72 -24.05 11.56
N LEU A 60 24.05 -22.84 12.02
CA LEU A 60 23.05 -21.83 12.37
C LEU A 60 22.14 -21.63 11.14
N PRO A 61 20.80 -21.55 11.29
CA PRO A 61 19.95 -21.17 10.18
C PRO A 61 20.42 -19.81 9.68
N TYR A 62 20.81 -19.74 8.41
CA TYR A 62 21.00 -18.46 7.74
C TYR A 62 19.72 -17.65 7.97
N PRO A 63 19.79 -16.36 8.37
CA PRO A 63 18.61 -15.52 8.35
C PRO A 63 18.11 -15.55 6.92
N SER A 64 16.97 -16.22 6.70
CA SER A 64 16.27 -16.15 5.44
C SER A 64 16.10 -14.67 5.14
N ASP A 65 16.60 -14.23 3.98
CA ASP A 65 16.30 -12.90 3.45
C ASP A 65 14.83 -12.61 3.74
N PRO A 66 14.46 -11.43 4.24
CA PRO A 66 13.08 -11.12 4.57
C PRO A 66 12.24 -11.36 3.32
N THR A 67 11.58 -12.51 3.28
CA THR A 67 10.70 -12.88 2.20
C THR A 67 9.57 -11.88 2.31
N CYS A 68 9.51 -10.94 1.37
CA CYS A 68 8.46 -9.94 1.31
C CYS A 68 7.12 -10.70 1.23
N SER A 69 6.47 -10.85 2.39
CA SER A 69 5.24 -11.62 2.51
C SER A 69 4.10 -10.75 2.03
N TYR A 70 3.37 -11.22 1.03
CA TYR A 70 2.18 -10.56 0.52
C TYR A 70 0.93 -11.16 1.18
N SER A 71 0.03 -10.29 1.60
CA SER A 71 -1.33 -10.64 2.00
C SER A 71 -2.29 -10.34 0.86
N SER A 72 -3.11 -11.31 0.47
CA SER A 72 -4.07 -11.17 -0.61
C SER A 72 -5.45 -10.80 -0.08
N PHE A 73 -6.03 -9.77 -0.70
CA PHE A 73 -7.40 -9.32 -0.50
C PHE A 73 -8.14 -9.47 -1.82
N TYR A 74 -9.46 -9.66 -1.77
CA TYR A 74 -10.26 -9.88 -2.97
C TYR A 74 -11.49 -8.99 -2.99
N PHE A 75 -11.70 -8.25 -4.07
CA PHE A 75 -12.98 -7.66 -4.38
C PHE A 75 -13.82 -8.72 -5.09
N SER A 76 -14.97 -9.07 -4.49
CA SER A 76 -15.86 -10.14 -4.93
C SER A 76 -17.33 -9.76 -4.76
N SER A 77 -18.23 -10.69 -5.10
CA SER A 77 -19.69 -10.53 -4.93
C SER A 77 -20.24 -9.28 -5.62
N PHE A 78 -19.82 -9.06 -6.87
CA PHE A 78 -20.23 -7.92 -7.68
C PHE A 78 -21.74 -7.95 -7.96
N HIS A 79 -22.43 -6.85 -7.64
CA HIS A 79 -23.88 -6.75 -7.81
C HIS A 79 -24.33 -5.34 -8.25
N PRO A 80 -24.34 -4.99 -9.55
CA PRO A 80 -23.94 -5.83 -10.70
C PRO A 80 -22.44 -5.78 -11.02
N ASP A 81 -21.70 -4.84 -10.42
CA ASP A 81 -20.30 -4.56 -10.76
C ASP A 81 -19.48 -4.26 -9.48
N VAL A 82 -18.25 -3.77 -9.65
CA VAL A 82 -17.35 -3.45 -8.51
C VAL A 82 -17.82 -2.25 -7.69
N MET A 83 -18.75 -1.43 -8.20
CA MET A 83 -19.36 -0.31 -7.46
C MET A 83 -20.27 -0.78 -6.32
N ASN A 84 -20.62 -2.08 -6.32
CA ASN A 84 -21.40 -2.74 -5.30
C ASN A 84 -20.78 -4.12 -5.05
N CYS A 85 -19.81 -4.18 -4.13
CA CYS A 85 -19.01 -5.38 -3.90
C CYS A 85 -18.58 -5.52 -2.44
N VAL A 86 -17.99 -6.66 -2.11
CA VAL A 86 -17.33 -6.88 -0.82
C VAL A 86 -15.83 -7.05 -1.02
N VAL A 87 -15.06 -6.61 -0.04
CA VAL A 87 -13.61 -6.88 0.01
C VAL A 87 -13.36 -7.85 1.15
N VAL A 88 -12.85 -9.04 0.80
CA VAL A 88 -12.49 -10.09 1.77
C VAL A 88 -10.98 -10.10 2.01
N GLY A 89 -10.60 -10.35 3.25
CA GLY A 89 -9.21 -10.45 3.67
C GLY A 89 -8.59 -11.84 3.45
N PRO A 90 -7.32 -12.03 3.85
CA PRO A 90 -6.58 -13.26 3.63
C PRO A 90 -7.18 -14.52 4.29
N GLN A 91 -8.01 -14.36 5.34
CA GLN A 91 -8.65 -15.47 6.05
C GLN A 91 -10.12 -15.64 5.61
N GLY A 92 -10.53 -15.00 4.50
CA GLY A 92 -11.89 -15.07 3.96
C GLY A 92 -12.92 -14.21 4.69
N GLN A 93 -12.51 -13.45 5.71
CA GLN A 93 -13.39 -12.54 6.43
C GLN A 93 -13.71 -11.31 5.58
N GLN A 94 -14.97 -10.88 5.58
CA GLN A 94 -15.34 -9.60 4.99
C GLN A 94 -14.74 -8.46 5.81
N LEU A 95 -13.95 -7.61 5.16
CA LEU A 95 -13.32 -6.44 5.78
C LEU A 95 -14.02 -5.15 5.37
N TYR A 96 -14.42 -5.07 4.10
CA TYR A 96 -15.08 -3.89 3.55
C TYR A 96 -16.30 -4.23 2.70
N GLN A 97 -17.18 -3.25 2.56
CA GLN A 97 -18.29 -3.25 1.63
C GLN A 97 -18.26 -1.95 0.83
N VAL A 98 -18.24 -2.06 -0.50
CA VAL A 98 -18.39 -0.93 -1.42
C VAL A 98 -19.85 -0.85 -1.80
N VAL A 99 -20.48 0.30 -1.58
CA VAL A 99 -21.91 0.52 -1.85
C VAL A 99 -22.08 1.79 -2.66
N THR A 100 -22.74 1.68 -3.80
CA THR A 100 -23.17 2.82 -4.61
C THR A 100 -24.67 2.83 -4.62
N ASP A 101 -25.24 3.80 -3.90
CA ASP A 101 -26.68 3.90 -3.75
C ASP A 101 -27.33 4.30 -5.09
N LYS A 102 -28.40 3.59 -5.45
CA LYS A 102 -29.19 3.88 -6.65
C LYS A 102 -30.17 5.02 -6.41
N ASP A 103 -30.60 5.20 -5.16
CA ASP A 103 -31.57 6.22 -4.74
C ASP A 103 -30.89 7.57 -4.52
N VAL A 104 -29.58 7.57 -4.23
CA VAL A 104 -28.72 8.76 -4.21
C VAL A 104 -27.64 8.65 -5.29
N PRO A 105 -28.04 8.69 -6.58
CA PRO A 105 -27.12 8.51 -7.68
C PRO A 105 -26.03 9.57 -7.63
N GLY A 106 -24.78 9.12 -7.58
CA GLY A 106 -23.63 10.02 -7.53
C GLY A 106 -22.74 9.83 -6.31
N TYR A 107 -23.06 8.92 -5.38
CA TYR A 107 -22.20 8.64 -4.23
C TYR A 107 -21.83 7.17 -4.14
N THR A 108 -20.56 6.91 -3.86
CA THR A 108 -20.09 5.59 -3.41
C THR A 108 -19.49 5.73 -2.03
N VAL A 109 -19.85 4.80 -1.15
CA VAL A 109 -19.31 4.70 0.21
C VAL A 109 -18.57 3.37 0.32
N ILE A 110 -17.35 3.41 0.83
CA ILE A 110 -16.66 2.21 1.29
C ILE A 110 -16.80 2.14 2.81
N LYS A 111 -17.34 1.02 3.30
CA LYS A 111 -17.62 0.78 4.72
C LYS A 111 -16.75 -0.36 5.23
N LYS A 112 -16.37 -0.29 6.51
CA LYS A 112 -15.80 -1.44 7.24
C LYS A 112 -16.90 -2.44 7.61
N ALA A 113 -16.48 -3.63 8.02
CA ALA A 113 -17.38 -4.69 8.50
C ALA A 113 -18.24 -4.27 9.70
N ASP A 114 -17.78 -3.31 10.51
CA ASP A 114 -18.52 -2.71 11.64
C ASP A 114 -19.58 -1.67 11.21
N GLY A 115 -19.72 -1.41 9.90
CA GLY A 115 -20.64 -0.43 9.34
C GLY A 115 -20.09 1.00 9.30
N SER A 116 -18.88 1.25 9.82
CA SER A 116 -18.27 2.58 9.77
C SER A 116 -17.86 2.95 8.34
N ASN A 117 -18.21 4.15 7.90
CA ASN A 117 -17.78 4.67 6.61
C ASN A 117 -16.29 5.02 6.67
N ILE A 118 -15.46 4.49 5.78
CA ILE A 118 -14.03 4.83 5.68
C ILE A 118 -13.75 5.85 4.58
N SER A 119 -14.48 5.79 3.48
CA SER A 119 -14.30 6.70 2.36
C SER A 119 -15.62 7.00 1.67
N LEU A 120 -15.68 8.20 1.11
CA LEU A 120 -16.80 8.74 0.37
C LEU A 120 -16.28 9.23 -0.98
N ILE A 121 -16.88 8.76 -2.06
CA ILE A 121 -16.61 9.22 -3.42
C ILE A 121 -17.86 9.90 -3.94
N GLU A 122 -17.71 11.15 -4.36
CA GLU A 122 -18.73 11.94 -5.05
C GLU A 122 -18.46 11.91 -6.56
N TRP A 123 -19.33 11.26 -7.31
CA TRP A 123 -19.29 11.19 -8.76
C TRP A 123 -19.96 12.42 -9.36
N LYS A 124 -19.13 13.34 -9.82
CA LYS A 124 -19.50 14.53 -10.59
C LYS A 124 -18.65 14.58 -11.86
N SER A 125 -18.74 15.65 -12.64
CA SER A 125 -17.83 15.90 -13.77
C SER A 125 -16.36 15.86 -13.35
N ARG A 126 -16.06 16.29 -12.11
CA ARG A 126 -14.77 16.11 -11.44
C ARG A 126 -15.00 15.37 -10.13
N PRO A 127 -14.75 14.06 -10.06
CA PRO A 127 -15.02 13.29 -8.86
C PRO A 127 -14.26 13.80 -7.64
N LEU A 128 -14.93 13.79 -6.49
CA LEU A 128 -14.33 14.16 -5.21
C LEU A 128 -14.18 12.92 -4.34
N ILE A 129 -13.17 12.90 -3.49
CA ILE A 129 -12.88 11.82 -2.57
C ILE A 129 -12.58 12.36 -1.17
N GLU A 130 -13.06 11.64 -0.18
CA GLU A 130 -12.71 11.80 1.23
C GLU A 130 -12.36 10.42 1.81
N ILE A 131 -11.30 10.35 2.64
CA ILE A 131 -10.94 9.16 3.40
C ILE A 131 -10.84 9.58 4.86
N ARG A 132 -11.74 9.09 5.71
CA ARG A 132 -11.90 9.59 7.08
C ARG A 132 -10.61 9.38 7.87
N GLY A 133 -10.12 10.46 8.48
CA GLY A 133 -8.89 10.46 9.27
C GLY A 133 -7.58 10.43 8.45
N LEU A 134 -7.63 10.36 7.12
CA LEU A 134 -6.44 10.29 6.26
C LEU A 134 -6.43 11.35 5.15
N LEU A 135 -7.58 11.67 4.58
CA LEU A 135 -7.72 12.53 3.41
C LEU A 135 -8.98 13.41 3.54
N SER A 136 -8.79 14.72 3.66
CA SER A 136 -9.90 15.67 3.55
C SER A 136 -10.51 15.64 2.15
N LYS A 137 -11.78 16.01 2.04
CA LYS A 137 -12.51 16.01 0.77
C LYS A 137 -11.77 16.85 -0.29
N GLN A 138 -11.38 16.23 -1.39
CA GLN A 138 -10.67 16.90 -2.49
C GLN A 138 -10.89 16.19 -3.83
N PRO A 139 -10.51 16.78 -4.98
CA PRO A 139 -10.61 16.11 -6.27
C PRO A 139 -9.79 14.82 -6.34
N VAL A 140 -10.35 13.78 -6.97
CA VAL A 140 -9.64 12.50 -7.16
C VAL A 140 -8.35 12.71 -7.94
N GLY A 141 -8.37 13.52 -9.01
CA GLY A 141 -7.17 13.84 -9.79
C GLY A 141 -6.08 14.61 -9.02
N THR A 142 -6.39 15.21 -7.86
CA THR A 142 -5.38 15.81 -6.98
C THR A 142 -4.74 14.74 -6.09
N TRP A 143 -5.52 13.79 -5.60
CA TRP A 143 -5.03 12.73 -4.72
C TRP A 143 -4.38 11.56 -5.47
N LEU A 144 -4.92 11.19 -6.62
CA LEU A 144 -4.51 10.06 -7.47
C LEU A 144 -4.30 10.57 -8.91
N GLY A 145 -3.40 11.54 -9.04
CA GLY A 145 -3.20 12.32 -10.25
C GLY A 145 -2.52 11.55 -11.37
N LEU A 146 -3.05 11.67 -12.58
CA LEU A 146 -2.48 11.07 -13.78
C LEU A 146 -1.27 11.87 -14.29
N SER A 147 -0.15 11.19 -14.52
CA SER A 147 1.06 11.74 -15.12
C SER A 147 1.63 10.73 -16.12
N GLY A 148 1.36 10.95 -17.40
CA GLY A 148 1.70 10.01 -18.47
C GLY A 148 0.87 8.73 -18.35
N ASP A 149 1.54 7.58 -18.26
CA ASP A 149 0.93 6.25 -18.07
C ASP A 149 0.78 5.84 -16.60
N LYS A 150 1.17 6.71 -15.67
CA LYS A 150 1.22 6.44 -14.22
C LYS A 150 0.31 7.36 -13.46
N ARG A 151 -0.04 6.96 -12.25
CA ARG A 151 -0.73 7.82 -11.29
C ARG A 151 0.11 8.02 -10.04
N ALA A 152 0.26 9.26 -9.60
CA ALA A 152 0.89 9.59 -8.33
C ALA A 152 -0.19 9.69 -7.24
N MET A 153 0.05 9.05 -6.10
CA MET A 153 -0.84 9.04 -4.95
C MET A 153 -0.11 9.48 -3.70
N THR A 154 -0.64 10.48 -2.98
CA THR A 154 -0.03 10.93 -1.72
C THR A 154 -0.85 10.48 -0.52
N VAL A 155 -0.20 9.83 0.45
CA VAL A 155 -0.82 9.43 1.73
C VAL A 155 0.15 9.80 2.84
N ARG A 156 -0.29 10.63 3.80
CA ARG A 156 0.54 11.14 4.91
C ARG A 156 1.87 11.73 4.42
N ASP A 157 1.80 12.59 3.40
CA ASP A 157 2.94 13.27 2.77
C ASP A 157 3.98 12.35 2.10
N ILE A 158 3.67 11.05 1.95
CA ILE A 158 4.49 10.10 1.20
C ILE A 158 3.84 9.88 -0.18
N GLU A 159 4.64 10.05 -1.23
CA GLU A 159 4.22 9.80 -2.60
C GLU A 159 4.42 8.32 -2.98
N TYR A 160 3.37 7.74 -3.56
CA TYR A 160 3.31 6.40 -4.10
C TYR A 160 2.98 6.46 -5.58
N ASN A 161 3.64 5.61 -6.38
CA ASN A 161 3.49 5.62 -7.83
C ASN A 161 2.76 4.36 -8.30
N TRP A 162 1.58 4.53 -8.88
CA TRP A 162 0.79 3.48 -9.51
C TRP A 162 1.12 3.39 -11.00
N ALA A 163 1.47 2.21 -11.48
CA ALA A 163 1.82 2.01 -12.88
C ALA A 163 1.28 0.66 -13.41
N PRO A 164 0.75 0.63 -14.65
CA PRO A 164 0.45 -0.62 -15.32
C PRO A 164 1.73 -1.42 -15.60
N ARG A 165 1.68 -2.73 -15.34
CA ARG A 165 2.77 -3.69 -15.57
C ARG A 165 2.20 -5.00 -16.10
N GLY A 166 2.15 -5.14 -17.42
CA GLY A 166 1.56 -6.31 -18.08
C GLY A 166 0.06 -6.42 -17.76
N LYS A 167 -0.33 -7.47 -17.02
CA LYS A 167 -1.72 -7.73 -16.61
C LYS A 167 -2.06 -7.24 -15.20
N SER A 168 -1.18 -6.45 -14.58
CA SER A 168 -1.38 -5.91 -13.24
C SER A 168 -1.21 -4.39 -13.20
N ILE A 169 -1.75 -3.77 -12.15
CA ILE A 169 -1.42 -2.40 -11.75
C ILE A 169 -0.64 -2.49 -10.45
N ASN A 170 0.55 -1.90 -10.41
CA ASN A 170 1.45 -2.02 -9.29
C ASN A 170 1.67 -0.66 -8.62
N MET A 171 1.72 -0.63 -7.30
CA MET A 171 2.08 0.56 -6.52
C MET A 171 3.50 0.42 -5.99
N TYR A 172 4.29 1.47 -6.19
CA TYR A 172 5.67 1.55 -5.76
C TYR A 172 5.92 2.74 -4.84
N VAL A 173 6.96 2.63 -4.01
CA VAL A 173 7.51 3.75 -3.23
C VAL A 173 9.03 3.85 -3.44
N GLY A 174 9.60 5.03 -3.23
CA GLY A 174 11.03 5.26 -3.25
C GLY A 174 11.56 5.82 -4.57
N VAL A 175 12.88 5.73 -4.75
CA VAL A 175 13.59 6.41 -5.84
C VAL A 175 13.37 5.68 -7.17
N PRO A 176 13.20 6.37 -8.31
CA PRO A 176 12.92 5.74 -9.62
C PRO A 176 13.91 4.65 -10.06
N LYS A 177 15.16 4.71 -9.59
CA LYS A 177 16.20 3.71 -9.91
C LYS A 177 16.05 2.39 -9.16
N ASN A 178 15.39 2.39 -8.00
CA ASN A 178 15.17 1.20 -7.20
C ASN A 178 13.83 1.30 -6.44
N PRO A 179 12.70 1.26 -7.17
CA PRO A 179 11.38 1.36 -6.55
C PRO A 179 11.03 0.08 -5.78
N ILE A 180 10.47 0.23 -4.59
CA ILE A 180 9.98 -0.89 -3.78
C ILE A 180 8.53 -1.16 -4.14
N LEU A 181 8.22 -2.38 -4.57
CA LEU A 181 6.85 -2.82 -4.82
C LEU A 181 6.12 -3.03 -3.50
N LEU A 182 5.00 -2.33 -3.32
CA LEU A 182 4.19 -2.44 -2.10
C LEU A 182 2.87 -3.15 -2.33
N VAL A 183 2.25 -2.90 -3.49
CA VAL A 183 0.91 -3.39 -3.81
C VAL A 183 0.83 -3.83 -5.27
N LYS A 184 0.07 -4.88 -5.53
CA LYS A 184 -0.24 -5.38 -6.87
C LYS A 184 -1.73 -5.68 -7.00
N ILE A 185 -2.35 -5.10 -8.01
CA ILE A 185 -3.75 -5.36 -8.39
C ILE A 185 -3.73 -6.25 -9.63
N THR A 186 -4.43 -7.37 -9.57
CA THR A 186 -4.66 -8.25 -10.73
C THR A 186 -6.14 -8.57 -10.86
N ARG A 187 -6.60 -8.78 -12.10
CA ARG A 187 -7.95 -9.27 -12.36
C ARG A 187 -7.87 -10.72 -12.81
N LYS A 188 -8.51 -11.62 -12.07
CA LYS A 188 -8.50 -13.06 -12.35
C LYS A 188 -9.86 -13.66 -12.02
N ASN A 189 -10.38 -14.51 -12.91
CA ASN A 189 -11.61 -15.27 -12.70
C ASN A 189 -12.82 -14.42 -12.28
N GLY A 190 -12.96 -13.22 -12.86
CA GLY A 190 -14.06 -12.31 -12.52
C GLY A 190 -13.94 -11.64 -11.15
N ALA A 191 -12.84 -11.83 -10.41
CA ALA A 191 -12.53 -11.10 -9.18
C ALA A 191 -11.34 -10.15 -9.39
N ILE A 192 -11.19 -9.17 -8.50
CA ILE A 192 -10.00 -8.32 -8.43
C ILE A 192 -9.22 -8.76 -7.19
N GLN A 193 -8.00 -9.23 -7.40
CA GLN A 193 -7.07 -9.58 -6.33
C GLN A 193 -6.13 -8.40 -6.07
N LEU A 194 -6.01 -8.04 -4.80
CA LEU A 194 -5.16 -6.99 -4.27
C LEU A 194 -4.12 -7.64 -3.34
N ASP A 195 -2.88 -7.76 -3.79
CA ASP A 195 -1.77 -8.25 -2.98
C ASP A 195 -1.04 -7.07 -2.34
N MET A 196 -0.88 -7.07 -1.02
CA MET A 196 -0.16 -6.04 -0.27
C MET A 196 0.99 -6.63 0.53
N SER A 197 2.16 -6.01 0.46
CA SER A 197 3.29 -6.33 1.34
C SER A 197 2.95 -6.06 2.82
N SER A 198 3.65 -6.77 3.73
CA SER A 198 3.59 -6.50 5.17
C SER A 198 3.85 -5.04 5.51
N ASP A 199 4.81 -4.43 4.82
CA ASP A 199 5.24 -3.04 5.06
C ASP A 199 4.11 -2.06 4.74
N ALA A 200 3.40 -2.26 3.62
CA ALA A 200 2.25 -1.43 3.27
C ALA A 200 1.12 -1.51 4.32
N ILE A 201 0.90 -2.70 4.89
CA ILE A 201 -0.09 -2.90 5.95
C ILE A 201 0.34 -2.22 7.24
N GLN A 202 1.60 -2.38 7.65
CA GLN A 202 2.15 -1.75 8.86
C GLN A 202 2.17 -0.22 8.77
N LEU A 203 2.37 0.33 7.58
CA LEU A 203 2.24 1.77 7.31
C LEU A 203 0.79 2.27 7.40
N GLY A 204 -0.19 1.36 7.56
CA GLY A 204 -1.61 1.71 7.66
C GLY A 204 -2.21 2.16 6.32
N LEU A 205 -1.68 1.67 5.20
CA LEU A 205 -2.12 2.07 3.86
C LEU A 205 -3.40 1.36 3.40
N LEU A 206 -3.90 0.38 4.16
CA LEU A 206 -4.99 -0.49 3.71
C LEU A 206 -6.23 0.28 3.27
N ASP A 207 -6.75 1.21 4.08
CA ASP A 207 -7.95 1.98 3.75
C ASP A 207 -7.76 2.84 2.47
N SER A 208 -6.58 3.45 2.31
CA SER A 208 -6.22 4.23 1.11
C SER A 208 -6.04 3.35 -0.13
N VAL A 209 -5.38 2.22 0.01
CA VAL A 209 -5.10 1.28 -1.09
C VAL A 209 -6.37 0.60 -1.57
N VAL A 210 -7.27 0.20 -0.66
CA VAL A 210 -8.58 -0.35 -1.04
C VAL A 210 -9.38 0.68 -1.83
N THR A 211 -9.38 1.94 -1.36
CA THR A 211 -10.08 3.02 -2.05
C THR A 211 -9.48 3.31 -3.43
N ALA A 212 -8.14 3.36 -3.54
CA ALA A 212 -7.45 3.57 -4.82
C ALA A 212 -7.69 2.39 -5.78
N ALA A 213 -7.59 1.15 -5.29
CA ALA A 213 -7.85 -0.05 -6.09
C ALA A 213 -9.28 -0.07 -6.63
N PHE A 214 -10.26 0.32 -5.82
CA PHE A 214 -11.64 0.53 -6.28
C PHE A 214 -11.71 1.55 -7.42
N LEU A 215 -11.17 2.76 -7.24
CA LEU A 215 -11.18 3.80 -8.27
C LEU A 215 -10.52 3.34 -9.58
N LEU A 216 -9.38 2.66 -9.49
CA LEU A 216 -8.63 2.16 -10.65
C LEU A 216 -9.33 1.01 -11.38
N GLN A 217 -10.26 0.30 -10.73
CA GLN A 217 -10.94 -0.86 -11.29
C GLN A 217 -12.43 -0.62 -11.60
N CYS A 218 -12.99 0.51 -11.17
CA CYS A 218 -14.43 0.80 -11.32
C CYS A 218 -14.89 1.13 -12.73
N GLY A 219 -13.96 1.41 -13.66
CA GLY A 219 -14.28 1.71 -15.06
C GLY A 219 -14.95 3.07 -15.28
N ARG A 220 -15.10 3.89 -14.22
CA ARG A 220 -15.56 5.29 -14.34
C ARG A 220 -14.39 6.22 -14.66
N ASN A 221 -14.69 7.34 -15.30
CA ASN A 221 -13.72 8.42 -15.42
C ASN A 221 -13.48 9.05 -14.04
N ILE A 222 -12.21 9.17 -13.65
CA ILE A 222 -11.75 9.76 -12.39
C ILE A 222 -10.92 11.04 -12.57
N ASP A 223 -10.73 11.48 -13.82
CA ASP A 223 -10.01 12.69 -14.21
C ASP A 223 -10.96 13.84 -14.61
#